data_AF-A0AAW0BU70-F1
#
_entry.id   AF-A0AAW0BU70-F1
#
_cell.length_a   1.000
_cell.length_b   1.000
_cell.length_c   1.000
_cell.angle_alpha   90.00
_cell.angle_beta   90.00
_cell.angle_gamma   90.00
#
_symmetry.space_group_name_H-M   'P 1'
#
loop_
_entity.id
_entity.type
_entity.pdbx_description
1 polymer ?
#
loop_
_entity_poly.entity_id
_entity_poly.type
_entity_poly.pdbx_seq_one_letter_code
_entity_poly.pdbx_strand_id
1 'polypeptide(L)'
;MLQTDLQTLLDDKKQVMIEKLDQVTITITTKMDENHGEIMRKLNSGPHNLIENEEFRTLWQHHPAIGDAIDDDGSGYISVREFNKFLEQKPESWTVPELFAFWALGWQESIYNQTREINDVEWELEKIATQIKKTTKDEAIKEQIKAYLEVLDALTDVTNWYRITSYEDPDEEYGDEEMQKLKEEYNETNQKFFEKIVGNDGIVMDTESSLYELGTKFDTRVELWFIPLIYHVLRLQLKQLNGSSPKTGDSDQSGSDTETEDGDVNKGTENREIRDIPALHITDDGWYDMCCTLEELLLEFHSRMKTLLRGWRMQRLHPELHINSFSGGIFAGWFEVYADGSKKDFITRLESIYSDDDDYSDDDYDDEDEDAEEDGEKEEEENVAKALSKLWKQMSSLQASMKDLQEMMQSIIKGSGARASDVQRHDEDENPEEGNGGEYNREEDGDDGEGDV
;
A
#
# COMPACT_ATOMS: atom_id res chain seq x y z
N MET A 1 70.93 3.47 -12.21
CA MET A 1 70.63 3.84 -10.81
C MET A 1 69.67 5.00 -10.77
N LEU A 2 70.06 6.24 -11.12
CA LEU A 2 69.16 7.42 -11.06
C LEU A 2 67.79 7.25 -11.74
N GLN A 3 67.72 6.62 -12.90
CA GLN A 3 66.46 6.42 -13.62
C GLN A 3 65.55 5.37 -12.96
N THR A 4 66.14 4.37 -12.29
CA THR A 4 65.43 3.34 -11.55
C THR A 4 64.85 3.91 -10.26
N ASP A 5 65.63 4.71 -9.53
CA ASP A 5 65.18 5.36 -8.28
C ASP A 5 64.03 6.35 -8.52
N LEU A 6 64.06 7.07 -9.65
CA LEU A 6 62.98 7.98 -10.03
C LEU A 6 61.69 7.24 -10.41
N GLN A 7 61.80 6.10 -11.09
CA GLN A 7 60.63 5.30 -11.47
C GLN A 7 59.98 4.68 -10.22
N THR A 8 60.77 4.13 -9.30
CA THR A 8 60.26 3.63 -8.01
C THR A 8 59.55 4.72 -7.22
N LEU A 9 60.14 5.92 -7.14
CA LEU A 9 59.50 7.05 -6.46
C LEU A 9 58.17 7.46 -7.12
N LEU A 10 58.10 7.44 -8.45
CA LEU A 10 56.87 7.75 -9.19
C LEU A 10 55.79 6.70 -8.97
N ASP A 11 56.17 5.41 -8.99
CA ASP A 11 55.25 4.30 -8.77
C ASP A 11 54.71 4.33 -7.32
N ASP A 12 55.56 4.60 -6.33
CA ASP A 12 55.14 4.78 -4.93
C ASP A 12 54.16 5.94 -4.77
N LYS A 13 54.43 7.09 -5.41
CA LYS A 13 53.53 8.25 -5.34
C LYS A 13 52.22 8.02 -6.08
N LYS A 14 52.25 7.28 -7.20
CA LYS A 14 51.06 6.87 -7.94
C LYS A 14 50.20 5.95 -7.07
N GLN A 15 50.79 4.98 -6.39
CA GLN A 15 50.07 4.06 -5.51
C GLN A 15 49.38 4.80 -4.36
N VAL A 16 50.09 5.71 -3.68
CA VAL A 16 49.51 6.55 -2.61
C VAL A 16 48.37 7.43 -3.13
N MET A 17 48.44 7.91 -4.38
CA MET A 17 47.37 8.69 -4.98
C MET A 17 46.13 7.84 -5.28
N ILE A 18 46.32 6.61 -5.78
CA ILE A 18 45.23 5.65 -6.02
C ILE A 18 44.52 5.33 -4.71
N GLU A 19 45.26 4.98 -3.66
CA GLU A 19 44.67 4.67 -2.34
C GLU A 19 43.85 5.84 -1.76
N LYS A 20 44.32 7.07 -1.97
CA LYS A 20 43.55 8.26 -1.56
C LYS A 20 42.30 8.48 -2.38
N LEU A 21 42.34 8.21 -3.69
CA LEU A 21 41.17 8.31 -4.56
C LEU A 21 40.14 7.23 -4.19
N ASP A 22 40.57 6.02 -3.88
CA ASP A 22 39.68 4.94 -3.41
C ASP A 22 39.03 5.33 -2.08
N GLN A 23 39.80 5.85 -1.13
CA GLN A 23 39.26 6.31 0.15
C GLN A 23 38.25 7.46 0.01
N VAL A 24 38.53 8.42 -0.89
CA VAL A 24 37.59 9.52 -1.20
C VAL A 24 36.33 8.98 -1.86
N THR A 25 36.46 8.03 -2.80
CA THR A 25 35.33 7.39 -3.48
C THR A 25 34.43 6.69 -2.47
N ILE A 26 35.00 5.85 -1.60
CA ILE A 26 34.28 5.17 -0.52
C ILE A 26 33.56 6.19 0.40
N THR A 27 34.24 7.27 0.77
CA THR A 27 33.65 8.30 1.64
C THR A 27 32.47 9.01 0.98
N ILE A 28 32.58 9.28 -0.33
CA ILE A 28 31.51 9.93 -1.10
C ILE A 28 30.33 8.98 -1.26
N THR A 29 30.56 7.71 -1.61
CA THR A 29 29.48 6.72 -1.76
C THR A 29 28.76 6.52 -0.44
N THR A 30 29.47 6.32 0.68
CA THR A 30 28.85 6.17 2.01
C THR A 30 28.01 7.40 2.39
N LYS A 31 28.53 8.62 2.20
CA LYS A 31 27.76 9.84 2.49
C LYS A 31 26.57 10.04 1.56
N MET A 32 26.69 9.62 0.30
CA MET A 32 25.60 9.68 -0.66
C MET A 32 24.49 8.70 -0.26
N ASP A 33 24.85 7.49 0.18
CA ASP A 33 23.91 6.50 0.69
C ASP A 33 23.23 6.96 1.99
N GLU A 34 23.99 7.53 2.93
CA GLU A 34 23.46 8.11 4.17
C GLU A 34 22.48 9.26 3.90
N ASN A 35 22.87 10.20 3.03
CA ASN A 35 22.01 11.33 2.66
C ASN A 35 20.79 10.87 1.86
N HIS A 36 20.94 9.89 0.97
CA HIS A 36 19.81 9.30 0.25
C HIS A 36 18.85 8.65 1.24
N GLY A 37 19.35 7.88 2.21
CA GLY A 37 18.55 7.31 3.29
C GLY A 37 17.85 8.36 4.15
N GLU A 38 18.50 9.49 4.47
CA GLU A 38 17.87 10.59 5.22
C GLU A 38 16.81 11.35 4.40
N ILE A 39 17.08 11.60 3.11
CA ILE A 39 16.13 12.22 2.18
C ILE A 39 14.92 11.31 2.00
N MET A 40 15.12 10.02 1.74
CA MET A 40 14.04 9.06 1.63
C MET A 40 13.28 8.94 2.95
N ARG A 41 13.95 8.93 4.10
CA ARG A 41 13.27 8.96 5.41
C ARG A 41 12.43 10.22 5.60
N LYS A 42 12.89 11.39 5.14
CA LYS A 42 12.14 12.65 5.23
C LYS A 42 10.96 12.69 4.26
N LEU A 43 11.15 12.21 3.03
CA LEU A 43 10.07 12.08 2.04
C LEU A 43 9.02 11.07 2.50
N ASN A 44 9.46 9.94 3.06
CA ASN A 44 8.59 8.89 3.60
C ASN A 44 8.00 9.27 4.97
N SER A 45 8.57 10.26 5.68
CA SER A 45 7.96 10.77 6.91
C SER A 45 6.68 11.55 6.67
N GLY A 46 6.17 11.65 5.44
CA GLY A 46 4.83 12.17 5.17
C GLY A 46 4.56 13.59 5.68
N PRO A 47 3.32 14.09 5.53
CA PRO A 47 2.95 15.45 5.92
C PRO A 47 2.70 15.63 7.42
N HIS A 48 2.86 14.61 8.26
CA HIS A 48 2.60 14.74 9.70
C HIS A 48 3.47 15.81 10.38
N ASN A 49 4.61 16.16 9.78
CA ASN A 49 5.45 17.28 10.25
C ASN A 49 4.77 18.66 10.11
N LEU A 50 3.71 18.78 9.32
CA LEU A 50 2.89 19.99 9.16
C LEU A 50 1.80 20.11 10.23
N ILE A 51 1.52 19.04 10.98
CA ILE A 51 0.55 19.07 12.08
C ILE A 51 1.20 19.81 13.24
N GLU A 52 0.80 21.05 13.52
CA GLU A 52 1.39 21.86 14.59
C GLU A 52 1.22 21.24 15.98
N ASN A 53 0.13 20.50 16.20
CA ASN A 53 -0.12 19.80 17.44
C ASN A 53 0.70 18.50 17.54
N GLU A 54 1.62 18.47 18.50
CA GLU A 54 2.53 17.34 18.74
C GLU A 54 1.80 16.05 19.11
N GLU A 55 0.72 16.11 19.91
CA GLU A 55 -0.05 14.92 20.31
C GLU A 55 -0.73 14.26 19.10
N PHE A 56 -1.36 15.06 18.24
CA PHE A 56 -1.96 14.55 17.00
C PHE A 56 -0.90 13.99 16.05
N ARG A 57 0.27 14.63 15.95
CA ARG A 57 1.38 14.12 15.16
C ARG A 57 1.88 12.79 15.68
N THR A 58 2.04 12.64 16.99
CA THR A 58 2.44 11.38 17.61
C THR A 58 1.38 10.30 17.38
N LEU A 59 0.10 10.61 17.59
CA LEU A 59 -0.99 9.67 17.31
C LEU A 59 -0.95 9.18 15.86
N TRP A 60 -0.76 10.10 14.92
CA TRP A 60 -0.63 9.78 13.49
C TRP A 60 0.55 8.86 13.17
N GLN A 61 1.71 9.15 13.77
CA GLN A 61 2.92 8.37 13.56
C GLN A 61 2.79 6.94 14.09
N HIS A 62 1.98 6.73 15.13
CA HIS A 62 1.81 5.42 15.76
C HIS A 62 0.63 4.64 15.18
N HIS A 63 -0.35 5.32 14.57
CA HIS A 63 -1.56 4.71 14.02
C HIS A 63 -1.83 5.22 12.59
N PRO A 64 -1.04 4.77 11.59
CA PRO A 64 -1.22 5.19 10.19
C PRO A 64 -2.61 4.85 9.65
N ALA A 65 -3.26 3.82 10.19
CA ALA A 65 -4.63 3.44 9.84
C ALA A 65 -5.66 4.58 10.02
N ILE A 66 -5.46 5.50 10.97
CA ILE A 66 -6.31 6.71 11.08
C ILE A 66 -6.14 7.59 9.84
N GLY A 67 -4.90 7.71 9.37
CA GLY A 67 -4.59 8.47 8.18
C GLY A 67 -5.20 7.89 6.94
N ASP A 68 -5.00 6.60 6.75
CA ASP A 68 -5.62 5.88 5.64
C ASP A 68 -7.15 5.90 5.73
N ALA A 69 -7.72 5.96 6.94
CA ALA A 69 -9.17 6.09 7.14
C ALA A 69 -9.73 7.45 6.69
N ILE A 70 -8.92 8.50 6.62
CA ILE A 70 -9.34 9.84 6.20
C ILE A 70 -8.88 10.14 4.77
N ASP A 71 -7.71 9.66 4.39
CA ASP A 71 -7.08 9.87 3.08
C ASP A 71 -7.73 8.98 2.01
N ASP A 72 -8.78 9.51 1.38
CA ASP A 72 -9.58 8.79 0.38
C ASP A 72 -8.77 8.43 -0.88
N ASP A 73 -7.79 9.25 -1.27
CA ASP A 73 -6.99 9.04 -2.48
C ASP A 73 -5.65 8.34 -2.24
N GLY A 74 -5.29 8.10 -0.98
CA GLY A 74 -4.04 7.44 -0.59
C GLY A 74 -2.80 8.27 -0.90
N SER A 75 -2.95 9.60 -1.06
CA SER A 75 -1.85 10.53 -1.36
C SER A 75 -0.91 10.79 -0.19
N GLY A 76 -1.31 10.38 1.01
CA GLY A 76 -0.72 10.75 2.28
C GLY A 76 -1.14 12.14 2.77
N TYR A 77 -1.91 12.92 1.99
CA TYR A 77 -2.37 14.25 2.37
C TYR A 77 -3.87 14.24 2.66
N ILE A 78 -4.28 15.03 3.64
CA ILE A 78 -5.69 15.14 4.01
C ILE A 78 -6.15 16.57 3.86
N SER A 79 -7.17 16.71 3.04
CA SER A 79 -7.95 17.92 2.90
C SER A 79 -8.96 18.07 4.04
N VAL A 80 -9.36 19.31 4.31
CA VAL A 80 -10.47 19.61 5.23
C VAL A 80 -11.76 18.92 4.79
N ARG A 81 -11.95 18.73 3.47
CA ARG A 81 -13.12 18.05 2.92
C ARG A 81 -13.14 16.57 3.31
N GLU A 82 -12.04 15.86 3.13
CA GLU A 82 -11.88 14.45 3.54
C GLU A 82 -12.09 14.28 5.03
N PHE A 83 -11.46 15.13 5.84
CA PHE A 83 -11.63 15.09 7.29
C PHE A 83 -13.09 15.29 7.73
N ASN A 84 -13.79 16.28 7.15
CA ASN A 84 -15.20 16.49 7.44
C ASN A 84 -16.06 15.30 7.01
N LYS A 85 -15.81 14.75 5.82
CA LYS A 85 -16.51 13.56 5.32
C LYS A 85 -16.28 12.34 6.23
N PHE A 86 -15.06 12.13 6.71
CA PHE A 86 -14.73 11.10 7.69
C PHE A 86 -15.55 11.27 8.99
N LEU A 87 -15.66 12.48 9.51
CA LEU A 87 -16.49 12.74 10.70
C LEU A 87 -17.99 12.55 10.45
N GLU A 88 -18.47 12.77 9.23
CA GLU A 88 -19.86 12.52 8.83
C GLU A 88 -20.19 11.01 8.75
N GLN A 89 -19.19 10.14 8.54
CA GLN A 89 -19.36 8.68 8.54
C GLN A 89 -19.52 8.10 9.96
N LYS A 90 -19.31 8.90 11.00
CA LYS A 90 -19.42 8.47 12.39
C LYS A 90 -20.84 7.96 12.70
N PRO A 91 -20.99 6.73 13.23
CA PRO A 91 -22.28 6.28 13.74
C PRO A 91 -22.88 7.27 14.75
N GLU A 92 -24.21 7.38 14.78
CA GLU A 92 -24.90 8.28 15.72
C GLU A 92 -24.64 7.90 17.19
N SER A 93 -24.46 6.61 17.47
CA SER A 93 -24.15 6.06 18.80
C SER A 93 -22.72 6.35 19.26
N TRP A 94 -21.81 6.71 18.36
CA TRP A 94 -20.39 6.88 18.67
C TRP A 94 -20.06 8.34 18.94
N THR A 95 -19.12 8.55 19.86
CA THR A 95 -18.39 9.79 20.04
C THR A 95 -17.24 9.88 19.02
N VAL A 96 -16.71 11.09 18.82
CA VAL A 96 -15.55 11.28 17.92
C VAL A 96 -14.32 10.50 18.42
N PRO A 97 -13.97 10.49 19.73
CA PRO A 97 -12.89 9.65 20.22
C PRO A 97 -13.08 8.15 19.98
N GLU A 98 -14.31 7.62 20.13
CA GLU A 98 -14.61 6.21 19.80
C GLU A 98 -14.36 5.90 18.32
N LEU A 99 -14.74 6.81 17.42
CA LEU A 99 -14.44 6.67 15.99
C LEU A 99 -12.93 6.56 15.74
N PHE A 100 -12.13 7.47 16.31
CA PHE A 100 -10.68 7.43 16.16
C PHE A 100 -10.07 6.17 16.78
N ALA A 101 -10.54 5.75 17.96
CA ALA A 101 -10.07 4.53 18.62
C ALA A 101 -10.34 3.29 17.77
N PHE A 102 -11.55 3.20 17.19
CA PHE A 102 -11.90 2.11 16.28
C PHE A 102 -10.96 2.08 15.06
N TRP A 103 -10.74 3.20 14.37
CA TRP A 103 -9.84 3.19 13.21
C TRP A 103 -8.37 2.95 13.58
N ALA A 104 -7.94 3.40 14.76
CA ALA A 104 -6.57 3.20 15.24
C ALA A 104 -6.24 1.75 15.59
N LEU A 105 -7.24 0.98 16.06
CA LEU A 105 -7.04 -0.35 16.66
C LEU A 105 -8.05 -1.38 16.15
N GLY A 106 -9.35 -1.08 16.26
CA GLY A 106 -10.43 -2.04 16.00
C GLY A 106 -10.66 -2.41 14.53
N TRP A 107 -10.40 -1.51 13.58
CA TRP A 107 -10.64 -1.77 12.17
C TRP A 107 -9.70 -2.86 11.63
N GLN A 108 -8.40 -2.71 11.82
CA GLN A 108 -7.42 -3.68 11.32
C GLN A 108 -7.61 -5.06 11.96
N GLU A 109 -7.92 -5.11 13.26
CA GLU A 109 -8.26 -6.36 13.96
C GLU A 109 -9.53 -7.00 13.39
N SER A 110 -10.55 -6.19 13.06
CA SER A 110 -11.79 -6.68 12.42
C SER A 110 -11.51 -7.29 11.04
N ILE A 111 -10.69 -6.63 10.23
CA ILE A 111 -10.29 -7.12 8.91
C ILE A 111 -9.45 -8.41 9.04
N TYR A 112 -8.52 -8.46 9.99
CA TYR A 112 -7.73 -9.66 10.27
C TYR A 112 -8.60 -10.84 10.68
N ASN A 113 -9.53 -10.64 11.62
CA ASN A 113 -10.44 -11.69 12.07
C ASN A 113 -11.33 -12.20 10.92
N GLN A 114 -11.92 -11.29 10.13
CA GLN A 114 -12.71 -11.67 8.97
C GLN A 114 -11.89 -12.40 7.91
N THR A 115 -10.64 -12.00 7.68
CA THR A 115 -9.71 -12.67 6.77
C THR A 115 -9.49 -14.14 7.17
N ARG A 116 -9.35 -14.41 8.48
CA ARG A 116 -9.24 -15.79 8.98
C ARG A 116 -10.52 -16.58 8.76
N GLU A 117 -11.67 -15.98 9.02
CA GLU A 117 -12.96 -16.64 8.77
C GLU A 117 -13.22 -16.88 7.28
N ILE A 118 -12.75 -16.00 6.40
CA ILE A 118 -12.77 -16.23 4.94
C ILE A 118 -11.96 -17.47 4.60
N ASN A 119 -10.73 -17.62 5.10
CA ASN A 119 -9.90 -18.78 4.83
C ASN A 119 -10.57 -20.10 5.26
N ASP A 120 -11.29 -20.10 6.39
CA ASP A 120 -12.05 -21.28 6.85
C ASP A 120 -13.22 -21.61 5.91
N VAL A 121 -13.95 -20.58 5.45
CA VAL A 121 -15.07 -20.73 4.50
C VAL A 121 -14.57 -21.18 3.13
N GLU A 122 -13.49 -20.59 2.65
CA GLU A 122 -12.84 -20.92 1.38
C GLU A 122 -12.38 -22.37 1.35
N TRP A 123 -11.74 -22.85 2.41
CA TRP A 123 -11.32 -24.24 2.51
C TRP A 123 -12.49 -25.23 2.39
N GLU A 124 -13.62 -24.94 3.03
CA GLU A 124 -14.83 -25.78 2.89
C GLU A 124 -15.45 -25.68 1.49
N LEU A 125 -15.48 -24.49 0.88
CA LEU A 125 -15.93 -24.30 -0.50
C LEU A 125 -15.08 -25.09 -1.49
N GLU A 126 -13.75 -24.98 -1.40
CA GLU A 126 -12.78 -25.68 -2.27
C GLU A 126 -12.97 -27.19 -2.18
N LYS A 127 -13.14 -27.71 -0.96
CA LYS A 127 -13.37 -29.13 -0.69
C LYS A 127 -14.69 -29.61 -1.30
N ILE A 128 -15.78 -28.88 -1.13
CA ILE A 128 -17.09 -29.23 -1.71
C ILE A 128 -17.02 -29.16 -3.24
N ALA A 129 -16.52 -28.06 -3.80
CA ALA A 129 -16.37 -27.85 -5.23
C ALA A 129 -15.51 -28.95 -5.88
N THR A 130 -14.38 -29.31 -5.28
CA THR A 130 -13.51 -30.41 -5.74
C THR A 130 -14.23 -31.76 -5.71
N GLN A 131 -15.03 -32.02 -4.68
CA GLN A 131 -15.81 -33.25 -4.59
C GLN A 131 -16.90 -33.32 -5.67
N ILE A 132 -17.59 -32.21 -5.94
CA ILE A 132 -18.60 -32.10 -7.01
C ILE A 132 -17.93 -32.29 -8.38
N LYS A 133 -16.81 -31.62 -8.64
CA LYS A 133 -16.02 -31.76 -9.88
C LYS A 133 -15.61 -33.21 -10.17
N LYS A 134 -15.24 -33.98 -9.14
CA LYS A 134 -14.87 -35.40 -9.25
C LYS A 134 -16.06 -36.32 -9.54
N THR A 135 -17.24 -35.98 -9.03
CA THR A 135 -18.43 -36.83 -9.10
C THR A 135 -19.33 -36.52 -10.29
N THR A 136 -19.36 -35.28 -10.76
CA THR A 136 -20.12 -34.89 -11.94
C THR A 136 -19.55 -35.50 -13.22
N LYS A 137 -20.44 -35.83 -14.15
CA LYS A 137 -20.09 -36.30 -15.50
C LYS A 137 -20.19 -35.20 -16.55
N ASP A 138 -20.77 -34.06 -16.19
CA ASP A 138 -20.93 -32.93 -17.10
C ASP A 138 -19.60 -32.17 -17.20
N GLU A 139 -19.04 -32.07 -18.41
CA GLU A 139 -17.78 -31.38 -18.64
C GLU A 139 -17.92 -29.85 -18.59
N ALA A 140 -19.11 -29.30 -18.89
CA ALA A 140 -19.34 -27.85 -18.79
C ALA A 140 -19.29 -27.42 -17.32
N ILE A 141 -19.99 -28.17 -16.44
CA ILE A 141 -19.97 -27.92 -14.99
C ILE A 141 -18.53 -28.07 -14.43
N LYS A 142 -17.74 -29.04 -14.92
CA LYS A 142 -16.34 -29.19 -14.48
C LYS A 142 -15.48 -27.98 -14.82
N GLU A 143 -15.69 -27.37 -15.98
CA GLU A 143 -14.95 -26.18 -16.39
C GLU A 143 -15.37 -24.96 -15.57
N GLN A 144 -16.67 -24.78 -15.31
CA GLN A 144 -17.16 -23.73 -14.42
C GLN A 144 -16.61 -23.88 -13.00
N ILE A 145 -16.63 -25.09 -12.43
CA ILE A 145 -16.03 -25.35 -11.11
C ILE A 145 -14.52 -25.09 -11.14
N LYS A 146 -13.84 -25.39 -12.26
CA LYS A 146 -12.41 -25.11 -12.39
C LYS A 146 -12.14 -23.60 -12.38
N ALA A 147 -12.92 -22.80 -13.09
CA ALA A 147 -12.83 -21.35 -13.06
C ALA A 147 -13.10 -20.81 -11.65
N TYR A 148 -14.17 -21.27 -10.99
CA TYR A 148 -14.49 -20.89 -9.62
C TYR A 148 -13.35 -21.19 -8.63
N LEU A 149 -12.74 -22.39 -8.72
CA LEU A 149 -11.58 -22.76 -7.91
C LEU A 149 -10.35 -21.89 -8.16
N GLU A 150 -10.14 -21.43 -9.40
CA GLU A 150 -9.04 -20.51 -9.74
C GLU A 150 -9.24 -19.13 -9.11
N VAL A 151 -10.48 -18.66 -9.03
CA VAL A 151 -10.82 -17.38 -8.36
C VAL A 151 -10.66 -17.49 -6.85
N LEU A 152 -11.08 -18.61 -6.23
CA LEU A 152 -10.82 -18.86 -4.82
C LEU A 152 -9.32 -18.84 -4.52
N ASP A 153 -8.52 -19.53 -5.33
CA ASP A 153 -7.06 -19.54 -5.20
C ASP A 153 -6.45 -18.13 -5.30
N ALA A 154 -7.00 -17.23 -6.13
CA ALA A 154 -6.61 -15.82 -6.14
C ALA A 154 -7.04 -15.03 -4.89
N LEU A 155 -8.22 -15.33 -4.33
CA LEU A 155 -8.69 -14.74 -3.06
C LEU A 155 -7.84 -15.18 -1.86
N THR A 156 -7.31 -16.41 -1.87
CA THR A 156 -6.31 -16.86 -0.88
C THR A 156 -5.11 -15.90 -0.84
N ASP A 157 -4.64 -15.40 -1.99
CA ASP A 157 -3.50 -14.48 -2.00
C ASP A 157 -3.86 -13.10 -1.46
N VAL A 158 -5.06 -12.60 -1.78
CA VAL A 158 -5.57 -11.35 -1.20
C VAL A 158 -5.68 -11.47 0.32
N THR A 159 -6.23 -12.57 0.82
CA THR A 159 -6.45 -12.82 2.25
C THR A 159 -5.16 -13.19 3.00
N ASN A 160 -4.08 -13.56 2.32
CA ASN A 160 -2.79 -13.81 2.97
C ASN A 160 -1.97 -12.54 3.27
N TRP A 161 -2.53 -11.35 3.09
CA TRP A 161 -1.86 -10.05 3.32
C TRP A 161 -1.16 -9.94 4.70
N TYR A 162 -1.75 -10.51 5.75
CA TYR A 162 -1.20 -10.46 7.12
C TYR A 162 0.15 -11.21 7.23
N ARG A 163 0.37 -12.22 6.38
CA ARG A 163 1.65 -12.95 6.34
C ARG A 163 2.76 -12.10 5.74
N ILE A 164 2.43 -11.34 4.70
CA ILE A 164 3.38 -10.49 3.96
C ILE A 164 3.77 -9.27 4.80
N THR A 165 2.77 -8.65 5.42
CA THR A 165 2.97 -7.49 6.31
C THR A 165 3.55 -7.87 7.67
N SER A 166 3.66 -9.17 7.97
CA SER A 166 3.99 -9.67 9.31
C SER A 166 3.06 -9.09 10.39
N TYR A 167 1.79 -8.86 10.04
CA TYR A 167 0.79 -8.43 10.99
C TYR A 167 0.49 -9.59 11.96
N GLU A 168 0.90 -9.41 13.20
CA GLU A 168 0.57 -10.29 14.30
C GLU A 168 -0.68 -9.73 15.00
N ASP A 169 -1.61 -10.63 15.33
CA ASP A 169 -2.77 -10.29 16.14
C ASP A 169 -2.26 -9.61 17.43
N PRO A 170 -2.60 -8.34 17.68
CA PRO A 170 -2.17 -7.69 18.90
C PRO A 170 -2.67 -8.51 20.08
N ASP A 171 -1.74 -8.95 20.95
CA ASP A 171 -2.07 -9.76 22.13
C ASP A 171 -3.34 -9.21 22.82
N GLU A 172 -4.19 -10.10 23.35
CA GLU A 172 -5.50 -9.83 24.01
C GLU A 172 -5.45 -8.76 25.14
N GLU A 173 -4.29 -8.18 25.42
CA GLU A 173 -4.06 -7.11 26.39
C GLU A 173 -4.91 -5.85 26.13
N TYR A 174 -5.36 -5.62 24.89
CA TYR A 174 -6.30 -4.54 24.54
C TYR A 174 -7.77 -4.97 24.51
N GLY A 175 -8.11 -6.11 25.14
CA GLY A 175 -9.47 -6.65 25.30
C GLY A 175 -10.39 -5.80 26.18
N ASP A 176 -10.49 -4.51 25.88
CA ASP A 176 -11.49 -3.63 26.44
C ASP A 176 -12.87 -4.03 25.87
N GLU A 177 -13.83 -4.27 26.77
CA GLU A 177 -15.23 -4.51 26.41
C GLU A 177 -15.77 -3.41 25.48
N GLU A 178 -15.25 -2.18 25.62
CA GLU A 178 -15.59 -1.05 24.76
C GLU A 178 -15.11 -1.23 23.31
N MET A 179 -13.87 -1.68 23.08
CA MET A 179 -13.36 -1.92 21.73
C MET A 179 -14.13 -3.06 21.05
N GLN A 180 -14.43 -4.12 21.80
CA GLN A 180 -15.23 -5.24 21.29
C GLN A 180 -16.63 -4.77 20.85
N LYS A 181 -17.29 -3.94 21.67
CA LYS A 181 -18.57 -3.33 21.32
C LYS A 181 -18.48 -2.52 20.03
N LEU A 182 -17.46 -1.68 19.85
CA LEU A 182 -17.29 -0.88 18.63
C LEU A 182 -17.12 -1.76 17.38
N LYS A 183 -16.29 -2.82 17.47
CA LYS A 183 -16.12 -3.79 16.37
C LYS A 183 -17.43 -4.49 16.01
N GLU A 184 -18.19 -4.94 17.01
CA GLU A 184 -19.49 -5.58 16.80
C GLU A 184 -20.50 -4.64 16.15
N GLU A 185 -20.64 -3.40 16.64
CA GLU A 185 -21.54 -2.40 16.06
C GLU A 185 -21.18 -2.06 14.61
N TYR A 186 -19.89 -1.91 14.31
CA TYR A 186 -19.40 -1.65 12.95
C TYR A 186 -19.70 -2.84 12.01
N ASN A 187 -19.36 -4.05 12.45
CA ASN A 187 -19.57 -5.27 11.67
C ASN A 187 -21.05 -5.55 11.44
N GLU A 188 -21.91 -5.38 12.44
CA GLU A 188 -23.36 -5.55 12.31
C GLU A 188 -23.97 -4.53 11.32
N THR A 189 -23.55 -3.27 11.40
CA THR A 189 -24.01 -2.20 10.51
C THR A 189 -23.63 -2.49 9.06
N ASN A 190 -22.39 -2.93 8.83
CA ASN A 190 -21.93 -3.28 7.50
C ASN A 190 -22.55 -4.57 6.98
N GLN A 191 -22.73 -5.58 7.83
CA GLN A 191 -23.41 -6.81 7.46
C GLN A 191 -24.84 -6.53 6.97
N LYS A 192 -25.63 -5.72 7.69
CA LYS A 192 -26.99 -5.33 7.26
C LYS A 192 -26.99 -4.64 5.89
N PHE A 193 -25.95 -3.86 5.62
CA PHE A 193 -25.80 -3.20 4.33
C PHE A 193 -25.45 -4.20 3.21
N PHE A 194 -24.54 -5.14 3.45
CA PHE A 194 -24.18 -6.16 2.47
C PHE A 194 -25.31 -7.16 2.21
N GLU A 195 -26.12 -7.50 3.22
CA GLU A 195 -27.33 -8.31 3.05
C GLU A 195 -28.32 -7.67 2.07
N LYS A 196 -28.38 -6.33 2.02
CA LYS A 196 -29.20 -5.59 1.04
C LYS A 196 -28.63 -5.70 -0.38
N ILE A 197 -27.31 -5.75 -0.52
CA ILE A 197 -26.62 -5.74 -1.82
C ILE A 197 -26.59 -7.14 -2.44
N VAL A 198 -26.16 -8.15 -1.68
CA VAL A 198 -25.83 -9.49 -2.17
C VAL A 198 -27.06 -10.38 -2.33
N GLY A 199 -28.22 -9.99 -1.79
CA GLY A 199 -29.41 -10.82 -1.80
C GLY A 199 -29.27 -12.10 -0.97
N ASN A 200 -30.18 -13.06 -1.18
CA ASN A 200 -30.25 -14.28 -0.36
C ASN A 200 -29.38 -15.44 -0.89
N ASP A 201 -28.89 -15.31 -2.12
CA ASP A 201 -28.22 -16.33 -2.91
C ASP A 201 -26.76 -15.97 -3.21
N GLY A 202 -26.14 -15.06 -2.47
CA GLY A 202 -24.70 -14.84 -2.60
C GLY A 202 -24.26 -14.38 -3.99
N ILE A 203 -25.21 -13.92 -4.81
CA ILE A 203 -25.02 -13.45 -6.18
C ILE A 203 -25.39 -11.98 -6.18
N VAL A 204 -24.45 -11.15 -6.60
CA VAL A 204 -24.69 -9.71 -6.73
C VAL A 204 -25.53 -9.50 -7.99
N MET A 205 -26.87 -9.48 -7.85
CA MET A 205 -27.82 -9.61 -8.97
C MET A 205 -27.86 -8.44 -9.98
N ASP A 206 -27.07 -7.41 -9.78
CA ASP A 206 -26.90 -6.27 -10.68
C ASP A 206 -25.61 -5.58 -10.24
N THR A 207 -24.48 -6.04 -10.78
CA THR A 207 -23.16 -5.59 -10.36
C THR A 207 -23.03 -4.09 -10.51
N GLU A 208 -23.55 -3.49 -11.59
CA GLU A 208 -23.49 -2.04 -11.79
C GLU A 208 -24.27 -1.28 -10.71
N SER A 209 -25.53 -1.65 -10.44
CA SER A 209 -26.29 -1.00 -9.37
C SER A 209 -25.70 -1.24 -7.98
N SER A 210 -25.14 -2.43 -7.74
CA SER A 210 -24.56 -2.82 -6.47
C SER A 210 -23.25 -2.09 -6.19
N LEU A 211 -22.39 -2.00 -7.20
CA LEU A 211 -21.16 -1.21 -7.16
C LEU A 211 -21.47 0.27 -7.04
N TYR A 212 -22.54 0.77 -7.64
CA TYR A 212 -23.01 2.14 -7.42
C TYR A 212 -23.45 2.39 -5.98
N GLU A 213 -24.18 1.45 -5.35
CA GLU A 213 -24.54 1.56 -3.93
C GLU A 213 -23.29 1.51 -3.03
N LEU A 214 -22.32 0.64 -3.34
CA LEU A 214 -21.03 0.56 -2.65
C LEU A 214 -20.27 1.88 -2.79
N GLY A 215 -20.14 2.41 -4.00
CA GLY A 215 -19.49 3.70 -4.27
C GLY A 215 -20.22 4.87 -3.63
N THR A 216 -21.54 4.82 -3.48
CA THR A 216 -22.27 5.86 -2.76
C THR A 216 -21.97 5.85 -1.26
N LYS A 217 -21.81 4.66 -0.66
CA LYS A 217 -21.55 4.53 0.78
C LYS A 217 -20.07 4.70 1.13
N PHE A 218 -19.18 4.13 0.34
CA PHE A 218 -17.75 4.02 0.62
C PHE A 218 -16.87 4.82 -0.35
N ASP A 219 -17.45 5.54 -1.31
CA ASP A 219 -16.71 6.22 -2.38
C ASP A 219 -15.82 5.22 -3.15
N THR A 220 -14.66 5.64 -3.61
CA THR A 220 -13.66 4.80 -4.29
C THR A 220 -12.89 3.85 -3.36
N ARG A 221 -13.26 3.75 -2.08
CA ARG A 221 -12.48 3.03 -1.06
C ARG A 221 -12.83 1.55 -0.96
N VAL A 222 -12.34 0.79 -1.93
CA VAL A 222 -12.52 -0.66 -2.00
C VAL A 222 -11.99 -1.37 -0.75
N GLU A 223 -10.91 -0.86 -0.17
CA GLU A 223 -10.31 -1.37 1.07
C GLU A 223 -11.27 -1.50 2.26
N LEU A 224 -12.32 -0.67 2.31
CA LEU A 224 -13.25 -0.63 3.45
C LEU A 224 -14.35 -1.67 3.39
N TRP A 225 -14.70 -2.13 2.19
CA TRP A 225 -15.85 -3.01 1.98
C TRP A 225 -15.48 -4.36 1.38
N PHE A 226 -14.33 -4.49 0.70
CA PHE A 226 -13.98 -5.72 -0.02
C PHE A 226 -13.95 -6.95 0.88
N ILE A 227 -13.12 -6.96 1.94
CA ILE A 227 -12.99 -8.11 2.85
C ILE A 227 -14.33 -8.45 3.53
N PRO A 228 -15.05 -7.50 4.16
CA PRO A 228 -16.36 -7.77 4.75
C PRO A 228 -17.41 -8.31 3.74
N LEU A 229 -17.42 -7.78 2.51
CA LEU A 229 -18.36 -8.18 1.47
C LEU A 229 -18.05 -9.58 0.95
N ILE A 230 -16.78 -9.88 0.64
CA ILE A 230 -16.32 -11.20 0.20
C ILE A 230 -16.66 -12.27 1.24
N TYR A 231 -16.42 -11.98 2.53
CA TYR A 231 -16.81 -12.87 3.61
C TYR A 231 -18.32 -13.21 3.56
N HIS A 232 -19.17 -12.19 3.36
CA HIS A 232 -20.60 -12.39 3.27
C HIS A 232 -21.02 -13.21 2.04
N VAL A 233 -20.46 -12.88 0.87
CA VAL A 233 -20.69 -13.59 -0.40
C VAL A 233 -20.32 -15.07 -0.26
N LEU A 234 -19.11 -15.37 0.19
CA LEU A 234 -18.62 -16.75 0.34
C LEU A 234 -19.47 -17.56 1.33
N ARG A 235 -19.93 -16.95 2.43
CA ARG A 235 -20.84 -17.62 3.38
C ARG A 235 -22.19 -17.99 2.75
N LEU A 236 -22.76 -17.12 1.92
CA LEU A 236 -24.00 -17.39 1.21
C LEU A 236 -23.83 -18.46 0.13
N GLN A 237 -22.71 -18.44 -0.60
CA GLN A 237 -22.34 -19.48 -1.56
C GLN A 237 -22.16 -20.83 -0.86
N LEU A 238 -21.47 -20.87 0.29
CA LEU A 238 -21.31 -22.09 1.09
C LEU A 238 -22.65 -22.63 1.60
N LYS A 239 -23.56 -21.74 2.01
CA LYS A 239 -24.92 -22.12 2.45
C LYS A 239 -25.72 -22.77 1.32
N GLN A 240 -25.61 -22.24 0.09
CA GLN A 240 -26.23 -22.80 -1.10
C GLN A 240 -25.67 -24.18 -1.43
N LEU A 241 -24.34 -24.31 -1.46
CA LEU A 241 -23.65 -25.58 -1.71
C LEU A 241 -24.02 -26.66 -0.68
N ASN A 242 -24.25 -26.27 0.57
CA ASN A 242 -24.69 -27.18 1.64
C ASN A 242 -26.18 -27.53 1.61
N GLY A 243 -26.98 -27.00 0.68
CA GLY A 243 -28.39 -27.36 0.59
C GLY A 243 -29.30 -26.73 1.63
N SER A 244 -28.79 -25.77 2.38
CA SER A 244 -29.60 -24.98 3.31
C SER A 244 -30.30 -23.85 2.56
N SER A 245 -31.10 -24.21 1.55
CA SER A 245 -31.98 -23.23 0.93
C SER A 245 -32.88 -22.64 2.02
N PRO A 246 -32.95 -21.30 2.17
CA PRO A 246 -33.91 -20.69 3.08
C PRO A 246 -35.28 -21.16 2.60
N LYS A 247 -35.99 -21.93 3.45
CA LYS A 247 -37.38 -22.28 3.18
C LYS A 247 -38.12 -20.97 3.02
N THR A 248 -38.34 -20.54 1.79
CA THR A 248 -39.16 -19.39 1.44
C THR A 248 -40.55 -19.72 1.96
N GLY A 249 -40.85 -19.14 3.12
CA GLY A 249 -42.05 -19.37 3.89
C GLY A 249 -43.25 -18.76 3.21
N ASP A 250 -43.69 -19.36 2.11
CA ASP A 250 -45.04 -19.21 1.59
C ASP A 250 -45.83 -20.46 2.00
N SER A 251 -46.20 -20.49 3.28
CA SER A 251 -47.43 -21.16 3.70
C SER A 251 -47.87 -20.61 5.05
N ASP A 252 -48.88 -19.75 4.98
CA ASP A 252 -49.92 -19.62 5.99
C ASP A 252 -50.25 -21.01 6.57
N GLN A 253 -49.79 -21.30 7.78
CA GLN A 253 -50.47 -22.28 8.62
C GLN A 253 -50.34 -21.90 10.09
N SER A 254 -51.47 -21.39 10.57
CA SER A 254 -51.80 -21.23 11.97
C SER A 254 -51.52 -22.51 12.76
N GLY A 255 -50.94 -22.35 13.94
CA GLY A 255 -51.43 -23.05 15.12
C GLY A 255 -50.40 -23.80 15.94
N SER A 256 -50.51 -23.56 17.25
CA SER A 256 -50.18 -24.44 18.37
C SER A 256 -48.80 -24.27 18.99
N ASP A 257 -48.80 -23.39 20.00
CA ASP A 257 -47.84 -23.31 21.11
C ASP A 257 -47.61 -24.67 21.79
N THR A 258 -46.35 -25.09 21.88
CA THR A 258 -45.86 -25.88 23.02
C THR A 258 -44.40 -25.57 23.28
N GLU A 259 -44.15 -24.93 24.42
CA GLU A 259 -42.87 -24.74 25.07
C GLU A 259 -42.28 -26.08 25.52
N THR A 260 -40.98 -26.32 25.31
CA THR A 260 -40.20 -27.18 26.23
C THR A 260 -38.71 -26.83 26.20
N GLU A 261 -38.15 -26.89 27.41
CA GLU A 261 -36.89 -26.36 27.93
C GLU A 261 -35.62 -27.13 27.50
N ASP A 262 -34.50 -26.39 27.61
CA ASP A 262 -33.16 -26.72 28.11
C ASP A 262 -32.53 -28.10 27.84
N GLY A 263 -31.38 -28.07 27.17
CA GLY A 263 -30.49 -29.22 27.07
C GLY A 263 -29.14 -28.95 26.41
N ASP A 264 -28.16 -28.55 27.23
CA ASP A 264 -26.76 -29.02 27.27
C ASP A 264 -26.00 -29.20 25.93
N VAL A 265 -25.16 -28.20 25.59
CA VAL A 265 -24.30 -28.19 24.39
C VAL A 265 -22.96 -28.87 24.68
N ASN A 266 -22.89 -30.17 24.37
CA ASN A 266 -21.65 -30.95 24.40
C ASN A 266 -20.90 -30.83 23.05
N LYS A 267 -19.72 -30.18 23.05
CA LYS A 267 -18.81 -30.07 21.89
C LYS A 267 -18.10 -31.39 21.62
N GLY A 268 -18.74 -32.28 20.85
CA GLY A 268 -18.13 -33.49 20.31
C GLY A 268 -17.92 -33.39 18.80
N THR A 269 -16.72 -32.96 18.39
CA THR A 269 -16.26 -32.95 16.98
C THR A 269 -15.76 -34.35 16.61
N GLU A 270 -16.66 -35.32 16.43
CA GLU A 270 -16.32 -36.63 15.89
C GLU A 270 -16.95 -36.84 14.51
N ASN A 271 -16.08 -37.02 13.50
CA ASN A 271 -16.30 -37.75 12.26
C ASN A 271 -17.77 -37.94 11.83
N ARG A 272 -18.39 -36.86 11.32
CA ARG A 272 -19.57 -37.02 10.48
C ARG A 272 -19.14 -37.72 9.19
N GLU A 273 -19.42 -39.02 9.11
CA GLU A 273 -19.44 -39.75 7.84
C GLU A 273 -20.21 -38.89 6.81
N ILE A 274 -19.54 -38.46 5.75
CA ILE A 274 -20.11 -37.76 4.60
C ILE A 274 -21.05 -38.74 3.90
N ARG A 275 -22.24 -38.94 4.46
CA ARG A 275 -23.29 -39.76 3.86
C ARG A 275 -23.91 -38.95 2.75
N ASP A 276 -23.87 -39.52 1.55
CA ASP A 276 -24.64 -39.18 0.36
C ASP A 276 -25.11 -37.72 0.35
N ILE A 277 -24.21 -36.81 -0.01
CA ILE A 277 -24.56 -35.41 -0.30
C ILE A 277 -25.68 -35.49 -1.34
N PRO A 278 -26.94 -35.18 -0.97
CA PRO A 278 -28.04 -35.26 -1.91
C PRO A 278 -27.66 -34.36 -3.07
N ALA A 279 -27.59 -34.92 -4.28
CA ALA A 279 -27.14 -34.23 -5.49
C ALA A 279 -27.84 -32.89 -5.58
N LEU A 280 -27.16 -31.86 -5.10
CA LEU A 280 -27.78 -30.60 -4.81
C LEU A 280 -27.80 -29.85 -6.12
N HIS A 281 -29.01 -29.51 -6.57
CA HIS A 281 -29.24 -28.99 -7.90
C HIS A 281 -28.85 -27.50 -7.94
N ILE A 282 -27.55 -27.21 -7.82
CA ILE A 282 -27.00 -25.97 -8.34
C ILE A 282 -27.27 -26.02 -9.84
N THR A 283 -27.98 -25.03 -10.35
CA THR A 283 -28.22 -24.90 -11.78
C THR A 283 -26.89 -24.74 -12.50
N ASP A 284 -26.82 -25.11 -13.78
CA ASP A 284 -25.61 -24.93 -14.58
C ASP A 284 -25.15 -23.45 -14.57
N ASP A 285 -26.08 -22.52 -14.44
CA ASP A 285 -25.78 -21.08 -14.33
C ASP A 285 -25.24 -20.68 -12.93
N GLY A 286 -25.57 -21.42 -11.86
CA GLY A 286 -25.21 -21.02 -10.50
C GLY A 286 -23.71 -21.03 -10.23
N TRP A 287 -22.94 -21.95 -10.81
CA TRP A 287 -21.47 -21.93 -10.71
C TRP A 287 -20.87 -20.76 -11.46
N TYR A 288 -21.44 -20.43 -12.61
CA TYR A 288 -21.02 -19.29 -13.42
C TYR A 288 -21.29 -17.99 -12.66
N ASP A 289 -22.49 -17.80 -12.13
CA ASP A 289 -22.88 -16.59 -11.37
C ASP A 289 -22.01 -16.38 -10.13
N MET A 290 -21.73 -17.47 -9.38
CA MET A 290 -20.82 -17.40 -8.22
C MET A 290 -19.39 -17.03 -8.62
N CYS A 291 -18.89 -17.54 -9.76
CA CYS A 291 -17.57 -17.23 -10.28
C CYS A 291 -17.49 -15.76 -10.74
N CYS A 292 -18.44 -15.32 -11.56
CA CYS A 292 -18.50 -13.94 -12.06
C CYS A 292 -18.59 -12.93 -10.93
N THR A 293 -19.44 -13.20 -9.91
CA THR A 293 -19.53 -12.33 -8.72
C THR A 293 -18.17 -12.14 -8.06
N LEU A 294 -17.38 -13.21 -7.88
CA LEU A 294 -16.07 -13.10 -7.24
C LEU A 294 -15.01 -12.44 -8.15
N GLU A 295 -15.03 -12.72 -9.47
CA GLU A 295 -14.14 -12.06 -10.43
C GLU A 295 -14.39 -10.55 -10.48
N GLU A 296 -15.64 -10.10 -10.50
CA GLU A 296 -16.00 -8.68 -10.52
C GLU A 296 -15.53 -7.97 -9.24
N LEU A 297 -15.74 -8.56 -8.06
CA LEU A 297 -15.26 -7.99 -6.81
C LEU A 297 -13.73 -7.92 -6.78
N LEU A 298 -13.04 -8.97 -7.24
CA LEU A 298 -11.58 -8.99 -7.30
C LEU A 298 -11.03 -7.98 -8.31
N LEU A 299 -11.75 -7.74 -9.40
CA LEU A 299 -11.41 -6.72 -10.39
C LEU A 299 -11.49 -5.31 -9.82
N GLU A 300 -12.51 -5.00 -9.01
CA GLU A 300 -12.59 -3.71 -8.29
C GLU A 300 -11.40 -3.54 -7.33
N PHE A 301 -11.06 -4.59 -6.58
CA PHE A 301 -9.90 -4.58 -5.68
C PHE A 301 -8.58 -4.36 -6.43
N HIS A 302 -8.40 -5.08 -7.54
CA HIS A 302 -7.24 -4.95 -8.41
C HIS A 302 -7.15 -3.55 -9.05
N SER A 303 -8.28 -3.00 -9.52
CA SER A 303 -8.34 -1.66 -10.12
C SER A 303 -8.01 -0.57 -9.12
N ARG A 304 -8.49 -0.69 -7.88
CA ARG A 304 -8.11 0.21 -6.78
C ARG A 304 -6.61 0.15 -6.49
N MET A 305 -6.05 -1.06 -6.39
CA MET A 305 -4.61 -1.25 -6.21
C MET A 305 -3.80 -0.55 -7.31
N LYS A 306 -4.14 -0.77 -8.59
CA LYS A 306 -3.45 -0.11 -9.72
C LYS A 306 -3.56 1.40 -9.67
N THR A 307 -4.72 1.94 -9.29
CA THR A 307 -4.92 3.38 -9.13
C THR A 307 -3.99 3.97 -8.06
N LEU A 308 -3.87 3.29 -6.91
CA LEU A 308 -2.95 3.69 -5.84
C LEU A 308 -1.49 3.62 -6.30
N LEU A 309 -1.08 2.52 -6.95
CA LEU A 309 0.28 2.36 -7.49
C LEU A 309 0.63 3.49 -8.48
N ARG A 310 -0.30 3.85 -9.38
CA ARG A 310 -0.12 4.99 -10.30
C ARG A 310 0.05 6.29 -9.53
N GLY A 311 -0.82 6.57 -8.55
CA GLY A 311 -0.75 7.76 -7.71
C GLY A 311 0.60 7.89 -6.98
N TRP A 312 1.06 6.80 -6.35
CA TRP A 312 2.34 6.77 -5.63
C TRP A 312 3.54 6.95 -6.56
N ARG A 313 3.55 6.33 -7.75
CA ARG A 313 4.60 6.54 -8.75
C ARG A 313 4.65 8.00 -9.21
N MET A 314 3.51 8.63 -9.48
CA MET A 314 3.44 10.05 -9.84
C MET A 314 4.01 10.97 -8.74
N GLN A 315 3.83 10.57 -7.48
CA GLN A 315 4.37 11.28 -6.32
C GLN A 315 5.83 10.91 -5.99
N ARG A 316 6.44 9.99 -6.75
CA ARG A 316 7.81 9.46 -6.53
C ARG A 316 7.97 8.75 -5.18
N LEU A 317 6.89 8.13 -4.73
CA LEU A 317 6.87 7.27 -3.54
C LEU A 317 7.26 5.85 -3.92
N HIS A 318 7.79 5.07 -2.97
CA HIS A 318 8.19 3.69 -3.20
C HIS A 318 6.97 2.76 -3.15
N PRO A 319 6.47 2.21 -4.28
CA PRO A 319 5.14 1.58 -4.29
C PRO A 319 5.03 0.39 -3.33
N GLU A 320 6.08 -0.44 -3.23
CA GLU A 320 6.12 -1.59 -2.31
C GLU A 320 6.09 -1.18 -0.82
N LEU A 321 6.67 -0.03 -0.45
CA LEU A 321 6.60 0.42 0.93
C LEU A 321 5.19 0.89 1.27
N HIS A 322 4.56 1.60 0.33
CA HIS A 322 3.22 2.12 0.51
C HIS A 322 2.16 1.01 0.45
N ILE A 323 2.30 0.02 -0.42
CA ILE A 323 1.34 -1.09 -0.49
C ILE A 323 1.35 -1.94 0.79
N ASN A 324 2.51 -2.05 1.45
CA ASN A 324 2.67 -2.81 2.69
C ASN A 324 2.20 -2.03 3.93
N SER A 325 1.98 -0.72 3.82
CA SER A 325 1.59 0.14 4.96
C SER A 325 0.17 0.70 4.83
N PHE A 326 -0.26 1.03 3.62
CA PHE A 326 -1.57 1.61 3.35
C PHE A 326 -2.69 0.66 3.72
N SER A 327 -3.65 1.17 4.51
CA SER A 327 -4.80 0.43 5.01
C SER A 327 -4.40 -0.86 5.71
N GLY A 328 -3.29 -0.83 6.48
CA GLY A 328 -2.76 -2.01 7.16
C GLY A 328 -2.12 -3.04 6.23
N GLY A 329 -1.87 -2.68 4.97
CA GLY A 329 -1.24 -3.52 3.97
C GLY A 329 -2.13 -4.61 3.39
N ILE A 330 -3.46 -4.42 3.40
CA ILE A 330 -4.41 -5.42 2.88
C ILE A 330 -4.19 -5.77 1.40
N PHE A 331 -3.53 -4.90 0.63
CA PHE A 331 -3.20 -5.14 -0.77
C PHE A 331 -1.88 -5.90 -0.96
N ALA A 332 -1.07 -6.07 0.09
CA ALA A 332 0.28 -6.62 -0.01
C ALA A 332 0.32 -8.03 -0.62
N GLY A 333 -0.62 -8.90 -0.22
CA GLY A 333 -0.69 -10.26 -0.75
C GLY A 333 -1.00 -10.31 -2.25
N TRP A 334 -1.95 -9.49 -2.69
CA TRP A 334 -2.28 -9.39 -4.12
C TRP A 334 -1.18 -8.71 -4.94
N PHE A 335 -0.52 -7.72 -4.35
CA PHE A 335 0.60 -7.03 -4.99
C PHE A 335 1.80 -7.95 -5.22
N GLU A 336 2.11 -8.87 -4.29
CA GLU A 336 3.19 -9.85 -4.47
C GLU A 336 2.94 -10.71 -5.71
N VAL A 337 1.73 -11.24 -5.86
CA VAL A 337 1.28 -12.03 -7.01
C VAL A 337 1.28 -11.23 -8.32
N TYR A 338 0.92 -9.95 -8.24
CA TYR A 338 0.96 -9.05 -9.39
C TYR A 338 2.41 -8.77 -9.81
N ALA A 339 3.31 -8.50 -8.86
CA ALA A 339 4.69 -8.14 -9.12
C ALA A 339 5.55 -9.33 -9.57
N ASP A 340 5.29 -10.54 -9.06
CA ASP A 340 6.04 -11.74 -9.43
C ASP A 340 5.52 -12.43 -10.71
N GLY A 341 4.34 -12.02 -11.20
CA GLY A 341 3.71 -12.56 -12.39
C GLY A 341 3.21 -14.01 -12.27
N SER A 342 3.15 -14.56 -11.05
CA SER A 342 2.74 -15.95 -10.78
C SER A 342 1.33 -16.28 -11.27
N LYS A 343 0.46 -15.26 -11.39
CA LYS A 343 -0.89 -15.34 -11.95
C LYS A 343 -1.12 -14.45 -13.17
N LYS A 344 -0.09 -14.23 -14.01
CA LYS A 344 -0.17 -13.35 -15.19
C LYS A 344 -1.38 -13.65 -16.09
N ASP A 345 -1.67 -14.91 -16.38
CA ASP A 345 -2.81 -15.30 -17.24
C ASP A 345 -4.17 -14.95 -16.61
N PHE A 346 -4.31 -15.16 -15.30
CA PHE A 346 -5.52 -14.80 -14.56
C PHE A 346 -5.70 -13.29 -14.49
N ILE A 347 -4.63 -12.54 -14.18
CA ILE A 347 -4.65 -11.07 -14.12
C ILE A 347 -4.99 -10.50 -15.50
N THR A 348 -4.38 -11.01 -16.57
CA THR A 348 -4.70 -10.58 -17.95
C THR A 348 -6.17 -10.82 -18.28
N ARG A 349 -6.72 -11.97 -17.86
CA ARG A 349 -8.15 -12.25 -18.01
C ARG A 349 -9.01 -11.27 -17.21
N LEU A 350 -8.64 -11.00 -15.96
CA LEU A 350 -9.33 -10.05 -15.09
C LEU A 350 -9.37 -8.64 -15.71
N GLU A 351 -8.23 -8.15 -16.20
CA GLU A 351 -8.10 -6.84 -16.87
C GLU A 351 -8.84 -6.77 -18.21
N SER A 352 -9.04 -7.91 -18.89
CA SER A 352 -9.79 -7.95 -20.14
C SER A 352 -11.29 -7.68 -19.97
N ILE A 353 -11.84 -7.85 -18.76
CA ILE A 353 -13.29 -7.68 -18.49
C ILE A 353 -13.77 -6.25 -18.79
N TYR A 354 -12.93 -5.21 -18.58
CA TYR A 354 -13.27 -3.81 -18.88
C TYR A 354 -12.64 -3.27 -20.17
N SER A 355 -11.65 -3.96 -20.73
CA SER A 355 -10.91 -3.48 -21.90
C SER A 355 -11.76 -3.42 -23.19
N ASP A 356 -12.94 -4.05 -23.22
CA ASP A 356 -13.79 -4.12 -24.42
C ASP A 356 -14.61 -2.84 -24.69
N ASP A 357 -14.75 -1.91 -23.72
CA ASP A 357 -15.62 -0.73 -23.86
C ASP A 357 -14.90 0.62 -23.99
N ASP A 358 -13.61 0.71 -23.65
CA ASP A 358 -12.86 1.97 -23.72
C ASP A 358 -11.67 1.88 -24.68
N ASP A 359 -11.91 2.24 -25.95
CA ASP A 359 -10.92 2.50 -27.02
C ASP A 359 -10.01 3.73 -26.71
N TYR A 360 -9.84 4.06 -25.42
CA TYR A 360 -8.83 4.99 -24.93
C TYR A 360 -7.56 4.21 -24.63
N SER A 361 -6.89 3.83 -25.72
CA SER A 361 -5.47 3.45 -25.71
C SER A 361 -4.68 4.54 -24.97
N ASP A 362 -4.39 4.28 -23.70
CA ASP A 362 -3.49 5.06 -22.83
C ASP A 362 -2.03 4.63 -23.12
N ASP A 363 -1.73 4.33 -24.39
CA ASP A 363 -0.45 3.81 -24.89
C ASP A 363 0.64 4.91 -24.98
N ASP A 364 0.49 6.03 -24.28
CA ASP A 364 1.50 7.12 -24.26
C ASP A 364 2.35 7.12 -22.97
N TYR A 365 2.21 6.10 -22.11
CA TYR A 365 3.26 5.78 -21.14
C TYR A 365 4.15 4.69 -21.74
N ASP A 366 5.17 5.14 -22.47
CA ASP A 366 6.37 4.38 -22.85
C ASP A 366 7.00 3.75 -21.57
N ASP A 367 6.47 2.61 -21.12
CA ASP A 367 7.21 1.62 -20.34
C ASP A 367 8.15 0.89 -21.32
N GLU A 368 9.22 1.59 -21.72
CA GLU A 368 10.35 1.04 -22.48
C GLU A 368 11.21 0.05 -21.64
N ASP A 369 10.71 -0.52 -20.54
CA ASP A 369 11.53 -1.31 -19.61
C ASP A 369 11.05 -2.75 -19.33
N GLU A 370 9.98 -3.26 -19.95
CA GLU A 370 9.53 -4.64 -19.69
C GLU A 370 9.14 -5.40 -20.98
N ASP A 371 10.13 -5.94 -21.69
CA ASP A 371 10.09 -7.26 -22.36
C ASP A 371 11.35 -7.49 -23.23
N ALA A 372 12.46 -7.94 -22.64
CA ALA A 372 13.61 -8.48 -23.39
C ALA A 372 14.36 -9.60 -22.64
N GLU A 373 13.66 -10.51 -21.97
CA GLU A 373 14.28 -11.72 -21.43
C GLU A 373 14.43 -12.84 -22.48
N GLU A 374 15.20 -12.59 -23.54
CA GLU A 374 15.92 -13.69 -24.24
C GLU A 374 17.23 -13.26 -24.94
N ASP A 375 17.74 -12.03 -24.72
CA ASP A 375 19.05 -11.57 -25.23
C ASP A 375 19.84 -10.69 -24.22
N GLY A 376 19.47 -10.76 -22.93
CA GLY A 376 19.86 -9.83 -21.84
C GLY A 376 21.35 -9.74 -21.48
N GLU A 377 22.20 -10.70 -21.87
CA GLU A 377 23.65 -10.58 -21.57
C GLU A 377 24.33 -9.48 -22.40
N LYS A 378 23.84 -9.14 -23.59
CA LYS A 378 24.45 -8.07 -24.41
C LYS A 378 23.97 -6.68 -24.05
N GLU A 379 22.72 -6.57 -23.60
CA GLU A 379 22.12 -5.28 -23.28
C GLU A 379 22.58 -4.78 -21.91
N GLU A 380 22.78 -5.68 -20.93
CA GLU A 380 23.49 -5.33 -19.69
C GLU A 380 24.93 -4.89 -19.96
N GLU A 381 25.69 -5.59 -20.83
CA GLU A 381 27.03 -5.16 -21.22
C GLU A 381 27.02 -3.78 -21.91
N GLU A 382 26.03 -3.49 -22.75
CA GLU A 382 25.91 -2.21 -23.44
C GLU A 382 25.50 -1.07 -22.50
N ASN A 383 24.58 -1.33 -21.56
CA ASN A 383 24.12 -0.36 -20.58
C ASN A 383 25.20 -0.08 -19.53
N VAL A 384 25.93 -1.10 -19.09
CA VAL A 384 27.13 -0.95 -18.25
C VAL A 384 28.22 -0.20 -19.02
N ALA A 385 28.44 -0.47 -20.31
CA ALA A 385 29.39 0.28 -21.13
C ALA A 385 29.00 1.75 -21.33
N LYS A 386 27.71 2.05 -21.51
CA LYS A 386 27.18 3.43 -21.58
C LYS A 386 27.33 4.16 -20.25
N ALA A 387 27.02 3.50 -19.13
CA ALA A 387 27.20 4.04 -17.79
C ALA A 387 28.68 4.31 -17.49
N LEU A 388 29.56 3.35 -17.78
CA LEU A 388 31.02 3.50 -17.62
C LEU A 388 31.58 4.62 -18.51
N SER A 389 31.09 4.75 -19.75
CA SER A 389 31.47 5.84 -20.66
C SER A 389 31.06 7.21 -20.13
N LYS A 390 29.84 7.34 -19.59
CA LYS A 390 29.35 8.57 -18.96
C LYS A 390 30.18 8.93 -17.73
N LEU A 391 30.49 7.94 -16.90
CA LEU A 391 31.34 8.12 -15.71
C LEU A 391 32.77 8.50 -16.08
N TRP A 392 33.34 7.92 -17.15
CA TRP A 392 34.66 8.28 -17.67
C TRP A 392 34.71 9.73 -18.19
N LYS A 393 33.65 10.19 -18.85
CA LYS A 393 33.52 11.60 -19.28
C LYS A 393 33.46 12.54 -18.09
N GLN A 394 32.72 12.19 -17.04
CA GLN A 394 32.67 12.98 -15.79
C GLN A 394 34.03 12.99 -15.09
N MET A 395 34.72 11.86 -15.00
CA MET A 395 36.07 11.77 -14.43
C MET A 395 37.09 12.59 -15.23
N SER A 396 37.00 12.57 -16.56
CA SER A 396 37.86 13.38 -17.44
C SER A 396 37.62 14.88 -17.26
N SER A 397 36.36 15.29 -17.11
CA SER A 397 35.98 16.66 -16.77
C SER A 397 36.55 17.08 -15.41
N LEU A 398 36.46 16.20 -14.41
CA LEU A 398 37.00 16.45 -13.07
C LEU A 398 38.53 16.57 -13.09
N GLN A 399 39.22 15.70 -13.84
CA GLN A 399 40.67 15.75 -14.02
C GLN A 399 41.12 17.03 -14.73
N ALA A 400 40.38 17.48 -15.74
CA ALA A 400 40.63 18.76 -16.41
C ALA A 400 40.49 19.93 -15.42
N SER A 401 39.41 19.94 -14.63
CA SER A 401 39.20 20.96 -13.59
C SER A 401 40.30 20.94 -12.53
N MET A 402 40.75 19.76 -12.08
CA MET A 402 41.89 19.65 -11.14
C MET A 402 43.19 20.18 -11.75
N LYS A 403 43.43 19.95 -13.05
CA LYS A 403 44.60 20.48 -13.74
C LYS A 403 44.57 22.01 -13.78
N ASP A 404 43.42 22.60 -14.10
CA ASP A 404 43.24 24.06 -14.09
C ASP A 404 43.48 24.63 -12.69
N LEU A 405 42.99 23.95 -11.66
CA LEU A 405 43.19 24.34 -10.26
C LEU A 405 44.68 24.24 -9.86
N GLN A 406 45.38 23.20 -10.33
CA GLN A 406 46.81 23.04 -10.14
C GLN A 406 47.62 24.15 -10.85
N GLU A 407 47.25 24.51 -12.09
CA GLU A 407 47.87 25.61 -12.83
C GLU A 407 47.61 26.97 -12.14
N MET A 408 46.39 27.18 -11.63
CA MET A 408 46.05 28.35 -10.84
C MET A 408 46.89 28.43 -9.57
N MET A 409 47.01 27.34 -8.80
CA MET A 409 47.85 27.31 -7.60
C MET A 409 49.33 27.57 -7.92
N GLN A 410 49.86 26.99 -9.00
CA GLN A 410 51.23 27.25 -9.44
C GLN A 410 51.44 28.72 -9.86
N SER A 411 50.43 29.36 -10.45
CA SER A 411 50.48 30.78 -10.81
C SER A 411 50.51 31.69 -9.57
N ILE A 412 49.77 31.34 -8.51
CA ILE A 412 49.77 32.08 -7.23
C ILE A 412 51.14 31.95 -6.54
N ILE A 413 51.73 30.75 -6.54
CA ILE A 413 53.07 30.52 -5.98
C ILE A 413 54.14 31.29 -6.75
N LYS A 414 54.03 31.38 -8.09
CA LYS A 414 54.96 32.18 -8.92
C LYS A 414 54.72 33.69 -8.79
N GLY A 415 53.48 34.13 -8.62
CA GLY A 415 53.11 35.55 -8.49
C GLY A 415 53.43 36.16 -7.13
N SER A 416 53.37 35.37 -6.06
CA SER A 416 53.70 35.81 -4.70
C SER A 416 55.20 36.08 -4.49
N GLY A 417 56.09 35.50 -5.31
CA GLY A 417 57.52 35.79 -5.30
C GLY A 417 57.93 37.13 -5.93
N ALA A 418 57.07 37.74 -6.75
CA ALA A 418 57.42 38.96 -7.51
C ALA A 418 56.96 40.27 -6.84
N ARG A 419 56.12 40.22 -5.79
CA ARG A 419 55.60 41.42 -5.10
C ARG A 419 56.30 41.77 -3.79
N ALA A 420 57.29 40.98 -3.36
CA ALA A 420 58.04 41.23 -2.13
C ALA A 420 59.19 42.26 -2.27
N SER A 421 59.39 42.86 -3.46
CA SER A 421 60.50 43.80 -3.71
C SER A 421 60.10 45.25 -3.96
N ASP A 422 58.82 45.64 -3.84
CA ASP A 422 58.39 46.99 -4.25
C ASP A 422 57.36 47.66 -3.32
N VAL A 423 57.42 47.39 -2.01
CA VAL A 423 56.64 48.14 -1.01
C VAL A 423 57.58 48.60 0.12
N GLN A 424 58.41 49.58 -0.21
CA GLN A 424 59.04 50.47 0.76
C GLN A 424 58.81 51.90 0.27
N ARG A 425 58.17 52.72 1.12
CA ARG A 425 57.73 54.12 0.96
C ARG A 425 56.25 54.25 0.57
N HIS A 426 55.39 54.58 1.53
CA HIS A 426 55.25 55.97 1.96
C HIS A 426 54.40 56.02 3.24
N ASP A 427 54.94 56.75 4.21
CA ASP A 427 54.37 57.15 5.48
C ASP A 427 53.06 57.95 5.31
N GLU A 428 52.13 57.75 6.25
CA GLU A 428 51.58 58.77 7.16
C GLU A 428 50.48 59.64 6.54
N ASP A 429 49.24 59.46 7.02
CA ASP A 429 48.50 60.54 7.73
C ASP A 429 47.05 60.13 8.04
N GLU A 430 46.67 60.41 9.31
CA GLU A 430 45.40 60.99 9.78
C GLU A 430 44.05 60.38 9.34
N ASN A 431 42.96 60.27 10.11
CA ASN A 431 42.51 60.45 11.50
C ASN A 431 41.00 59.98 11.46
N PRO A 432 40.27 59.83 12.57
CA PRO A 432 38.97 59.16 12.63
C PRO A 432 37.77 60.12 12.57
N GLU A 433 36.67 59.69 11.97
CA GLU A 433 35.31 60.26 12.13
C GLU A 433 34.33 59.07 12.06
N GLU A 434 33.61 58.73 13.13
CA GLU A 434 32.34 59.32 13.59
C GLU A 434 31.09 58.77 12.87
N GLY A 435 30.07 58.47 13.68
CA GLY A 435 28.67 58.32 13.28
C GLY A 435 28.27 56.88 12.94
N ASN A 436 27.10 56.37 13.29
CA ASN A 436 25.89 56.92 13.92
C ASN A 436 25.02 55.65 14.16
N GLY A 437 24.51 55.35 15.35
CA GLY A 437 23.25 55.93 15.83
C GLY A 437 22.05 55.37 15.04
N GLY A 438 21.39 54.34 15.58
CA GLY A 438 20.17 53.74 15.01
C GLY A 438 19.33 53.09 16.09
N GLU A 439 18.49 53.93 16.70
CA GLU A 439 17.68 53.73 17.91
C GLU A 439 16.35 53.03 17.64
N TYR A 440 15.77 52.58 18.75
CA TYR A 440 14.47 51.93 18.98
C TYR A 440 13.23 52.71 18.48
N ASN A 441 12.17 51.98 18.12
CA ASN A 441 10.73 52.25 18.31
C ASN A 441 10.02 50.89 18.04
N ARG A 442 9.26 50.22 18.93
CA ARG A 442 8.10 50.54 19.79
C ARG A 442 6.85 50.99 19.02
N GLU A 443 5.81 50.14 19.05
CA GLU A 443 4.34 50.35 19.10
C GLU A 443 3.73 48.92 19.13
N GLU A 444 3.08 48.43 20.19
CA GLU A 444 1.68 48.69 20.64
C GLU A 444 0.69 48.48 19.47
N ASP A 445 -0.14 47.43 19.44
CA ASP A 445 -1.46 47.26 20.09
C ASP A 445 -1.86 45.75 19.99
N GLY A 446 -2.60 45.07 20.86
CA GLY A 446 -3.73 45.48 21.70
C GLY A 446 -5.06 45.14 21.00
N ASP A 447 -5.64 43.95 21.22
CA ASP A 447 -7.11 43.79 21.19
C ASP A 447 -7.58 42.52 21.93
N ASP A 448 -8.42 42.75 22.92
CA ASP A 448 -9.07 41.77 23.79
C ASP A 448 -10.49 41.53 23.27
N GLY A 449 -10.85 40.28 23.02
CA GLY A 449 -12.19 39.89 22.57
C GLY A 449 -12.78 38.78 23.42
N GLU A 450 -13.20 39.11 24.65
CA GLU A 450 -14.15 38.30 25.44
C GLU A 450 -15.55 38.37 24.80
N GLY A 451 -16.18 37.22 24.61
CA GLY A 451 -17.56 37.10 24.14
C GLY A 451 -18.26 35.93 24.82
N ASP A 452 -18.99 36.23 25.89
CA ASP A 452 -20.05 35.40 26.48
C ASP A 452 -21.23 35.26 25.50
N VAL A 453 -21.69 34.03 25.24
CA VAL A 453 -23.12 33.60 25.19
C VAL A 453 -23.23 32.13 25.55
#